data_AF-A0A2E5MWD4-F1
#
_entry.id   AF-A0A2E5MWD4-F1
#
_cell.length_a   1.000
_cell.length_b   1.000
_cell.length_c   1.000
_cell.angle_alpha   90.00
_cell.angle_beta   90.00
_cell.angle_gamma   90.00
#
_symmetry.space_group_name_H-M   'P 1'
#
loop_
_entity.id
_entity.type
_entity.pdbx_description
1 polymer ?
#
loop_
_entity_poly.entity_id
_entity_poly.type
_entity_poly.pdbx_seq_one_letter_code
_entity_poly.pdbx_strand_id
1 'polypeptide(L)'
;MAVRTRGKSWNEFTRWCQARGLRSLPTHAWTLAAFVRWCEHRYDYATIVAITKAIARMHLIAGHSDPERHPIVRRTLAMTERSISNRHHRSALFDDDFVSEKPIKKQLSEQIDDKLKKSPPEKRVLRAMRLTPKLVRRKRRPI
;
A
#
# COMPACT_ATOMS: atom_id res chain seq x y z
N MET A 1 8.50 -2.69 29.27
CA MET A 1 9.50 -2.48 28.19
C MET A 1 9.16 -1.37 27.17
N ALA A 2 8.05 -0.64 27.29
CA ALA A 2 7.61 0.34 26.28
C ALA A 2 8.34 1.71 26.29
N VAL A 3 9.08 2.05 27.35
CA VAL A 3 9.77 3.35 27.46
C VAL A 3 11.04 3.39 26.61
N ARG A 4 11.80 2.28 26.58
CA ARG A 4 13.05 2.17 25.80
C ARG A 4 12.79 2.21 24.29
N THR A 5 11.72 1.59 23.84
CA THR A 5 11.34 1.58 22.41
C THR A 5 10.98 2.98 21.91
N ARG A 6 10.33 3.80 22.75
CA ARG A 6 10.00 5.20 22.44
C ARG A 6 11.26 6.05 22.23
N GLY A 7 12.22 5.98 23.15
CA GLY A 7 13.48 6.72 23.02
C GLY A 7 14.23 6.35 21.74
N LYS A 8 14.27 5.06 21.39
CA LYS A 8 14.88 4.59 20.13
C LYS A 8 14.17 5.15 18.90
N SER A 9 12.84 5.10 18.87
CA SER A 9 12.04 5.61 17.73
C SER A 9 12.20 7.13 17.54
N TRP A 10 12.31 7.88 18.65
CA TRP A 10 12.57 9.32 18.59
C TRP A 10 13.98 9.62 18.06
N ASN A 11 15.00 8.90 18.54
CA ASN A 11 16.38 9.09 18.09
C ASN A 11 16.58 8.74 16.61
N GLU A 12 15.87 7.72 16.11
CA GLU A 12 15.87 7.39 14.69
C GLU A 12 15.24 8.51 13.85
N PHE A 13 14.12 9.05 14.33
CA PHE A 13 13.44 10.17 13.68
C PHE A 13 14.30 11.46 13.67
N THR A 14 14.93 11.81 14.79
CA THR A 14 15.80 12.99 14.87
C THR A 14 17.00 12.85 13.95
N ARG A 15 17.66 11.68 13.93
CA ARG A 15 18.76 11.38 13.00
C ARG A 15 18.31 11.48 11.55
N TRP A 16 17.13 10.96 11.23
CA TRP A 16 16.56 11.02 9.89
C TRP A 16 16.27 12.46 9.44
N CYS A 17 15.79 13.31 10.36
CA CYS A 17 15.56 14.74 10.12
C CYS A 17 16.89 15.49 9.91
N GLN A 18 17.87 15.28 10.79
CA GLN A 18 19.19 15.91 10.72
C GLN A 18 19.90 15.59 9.40
N ALA A 19 19.86 14.32 8.97
CA ALA A 19 20.44 13.90 7.70
C ALA A 19 19.83 14.60 6.46
N ARG A 20 18.67 15.25 6.62
CA ARG A 20 17.95 15.97 5.56
C ARG A 20 17.87 17.47 5.80
N GLY A 21 18.55 17.99 6.82
CA GLY A 21 18.47 19.41 7.20
C GLY A 21 17.08 19.83 7.70
N LEU A 22 16.26 18.88 8.17
CA LEU A 22 14.92 19.14 8.69
C LEU A 22 14.95 19.31 10.21
N ARG A 23 14.07 20.16 10.74
CA ARG A 23 13.87 20.32 12.19
C ARG A 23 13.03 19.16 12.71
N SER A 24 13.53 18.47 13.73
CA SER A 24 12.82 17.37 14.40
C SER A 24 11.75 17.85 15.39
N LEU A 25 11.79 19.12 15.79
CA LEU A 25 10.82 19.71 16.72
C LEU A 25 10.75 21.24 16.51
N PRO A 26 9.56 21.85 16.36
CA PRO A 26 8.30 21.22 15.95
C PRO A 26 8.41 20.70 14.51
N THR A 27 7.96 19.47 14.25
CA THR A 27 7.96 18.93 12.89
C THR A 27 6.66 19.26 12.18
N HIS A 28 6.74 19.61 10.89
CA HIS A 28 5.54 19.72 10.07
C HIS A 28 4.97 18.32 9.80
N ALA A 29 3.64 18.21 9.74
CA ALA A 29 2.94 16.97 9.40
C ALA A 29 3.42 16.28 8.10
N TRP A 30 3.87 17.04 7.08
CA TRP A 30 4.42 16.45 5.85
C TRP A 30 5.74 15.72 6.10
N THR A 31 6.56 16.22 7.03
CA THR A 31 7.83 15.60 7.42
C THR A 31 7.59 14.27 8.14
N LEU A 32 6.58 14.21 9.01
CA LEU A 32 6.18 12.95 9.65
C LEU A 32 5.62 11.96 8.62
N ALA A 33 4.81 12.43 7.68
CA ALA A 33 4.29 11.60 6.58
C ALA A 33 5.41 11.05 5.69
N ALA A 34 6.42 11.85 5.38
CA ALA A 34 7.61 11.43 4.63
C ALA A 34 8.45 10.40 5.41
N PHE A 35 8.58 10.57 6.73
CA PHE A 35 9.23 9.59 7.59
C PHE A 35 8.49 8.26 7.61
N VAL A 36 7.15 8.28 7.73
CA VAL A 36 6.30 7.08 7.65
C VAL A 36 6.50 6.32 6.33
N ARG A 37 6.59 7.04 5.20
CA ARG A 37 6.92 6.45 3.89
C ARG A 37 8.31 5.82 3.86
N TRP A 38 9.30 6.44 4.49
CA TRP A 38 10.64 5.89 4.57
C TRP A 38 10.70 4.62 5.44
N CYS A 39 9.87 4.53 6.49
CA CYS A 39 9.75 3.35 7.35
C CYS A 39 9.09 2.13 6.68
N GLU A 40 8.28 2.34 5.63
CA GLU A 40 7.48 1.30 4.94
C GLU A 40 8.28 0.06 4.51
N HIS A 41 9.54 0.25 4.14
CA HIS A 41 10.40 -0.84 3.65
C HIS A 41 11.09 -1.61 4.80
N ARG A 42 11.13 -1.03 6.00
CA ARG A 42 11.95 -1.50 7.13
C ARG A 42 11.14 -2.13 8.24
N TYR A 43 9.89 -1.69 8.40
CA TYR A 43 9.05 -2.05 9.53
C TYR A 43 7.67 -2.53 9.06
N ASP A 44 7.04 -3.36 9.87
CA ASP A 44 5.64 -3.72 9.72
C ASP A 44 4.72 -2.55 10.10
N TYR A 45 3.47 -2.61 9.64
CA TYR A 45 2.52 -1.53 9.85
C TYR A 45 2.27 -1.23 11.35
N ALA A 46 2.19 -2.25 12.20
CA ALA A 46 1.93 -2.04 13.63
C ALA A 46 3.10 -1.30 14.30
N THR A 47 4.35 -1.64 13.94
CA THR A 47 5.54 -0.91 14.40
C THR A 47 5.55 0.53 13.90
N ILE A 48 5.18 0.79 12.63
CA ILE A 48 5.09 2.15 12.08
C ILE A 48 4.08 3.00 12.87
N VAL A 49 2.92 2.44 13.20
CA VAL A 49 1.91 3.13 14.03
C VAL A 49 2.45 3.39 15.43
N ALA A 50 3.15 2.44 16.04
CA ALA A 50 3.75 2.61 17.37
C ALA A 50 4.84 3.70 17.38
N ILE A 51 5.69 3.75 16.35
CA ILE A 51 6.70 4.80 16.14
C ILE A 51 6.02 6.16 15.97
N THR A 52 4.99 6.25 15.14
CA THR A 52 4.26 7.51 14.89
C THR A 52 3.65 8.06 16.18
N LYS A 53 3.01 7.20 16.98
CA LYS A 53 2.47 7.56 18.30
C LYS A 53 3.55 8.00 19.29
N ALA A 54 4.73 7.37 19.26
CA ALA A 54 5.85 7.77 20.10
C ALA A 54 6.32 9.19 19.75
N ILE A 55 6.46 9.49 18.46
CA ILE A 55 6.83 10.82 17.95
C ILE A 55 5.78 11.87 18.30
N ALA A 56 4.50 11.57 18.08
CA ALA A 56 3.38 12.44 18.46
C ALA A 56 3.41 12.78 19.95
N ARG A 57 3.67 11.79 20.80
CA ARG A 57 3.79 12.00 22.25
C ARG A 57 4.95 12.92 22.63
N MET A 58 6.09 12.85 21.93
CA MET A 58 7.21 13.77 22.15
C MET A 58 6.83 15.22 21.81
N HIS A 59 6.04 15.42 20.75
CA HIS A 59 5.52 16.75 20.41
C HIS A 59 4.56 17.29 21.48
N LEU A 60 3.67 16.44 21.99
CA LEU A 60 2.75 16.80 23.07
C LEU A 60 3.48 17.14 24.38
N ILE A 61 4.50 16.36 24.75
CA ILE A 61 5.33 16.63 25.95
C ILE A 61 6.05 17.98 25.81
N ALA A 62 6.47 18.34 24.59
CA ALA A 62 7.09 19.62 24.31
C ALA A 62 6.08 20.79 24.15
N GLY A 63 4.77 20.56 24.32
CA GLY A 63 3.74 21.59 24.21
C GLY A 63 3.37 21.99 22.77
N HIS A 64 3.73 21.17 21.78
CA HIS A 64 3.40 21.41 20.38
C HIS A 64 2.15 20.65 19.93
N SER A 65 1.56 21.11 18.82
CA SER A 65 0.43 20.41 18.18
C SER A 65 0.81 18.99 17.77
N ASP A 66 -0.14 18.07 17.92
CA ASP A 66 0.00 16.68 17.52
C ASP A 66 0.07 16.55 15.98
N PRO A 67 1.21 16.11 15.41
CA PRO A 67 1.35 15.93 13.97
C PRO A 67 0.57 14.70 13.44
N GLU A 68 0.23 13.72 14.28
CA GLU A 68 -0.52 12.51 13.87
C GLU A 68 -1.96 12.82 13.47
N ARG A 69 -2.58 13.82 14.12
CA ARG A 69 -3.97 14.24 13.83
C ARG A 69 -4.14 14.84 12.44
N HIS A 70 -3.07 15.29 11.81
CA HIS A 70 -3.14 15.94 10.51
C HIS A 70 -3.60 14.94 9.41
N PRO A 71 -4.51 15.33 8.51
CA PRO A 71 -5.08 14.43 7.51
C PRO A 71 -4.04 13.82 6.57
N ILE A 72 -2.92 14.52 6.31
CA ILE A 72 -1.83 13.99 5.48
C ILE A 72 -1.22 12.73 6.10
N VAL A 73 -1.00 12.70 7.42
CA VAL A 73 -0.37 11.58 8.11
C VAL A 73 -1.32 10.38 8.13
N ARG A 74 -2.60 10.62 8.41
CA ARG A 74 -3.66 9.60 8.33
C ARG A 74 -3.76 8.97 6.94
N ARG A 75 -3.78 9.80 5.88
CA ARG A 75 -3.80 9.31 4.49
C ARG A 75 -2.55 8.49 4.19
N THR A 76 -1.37 8.93 4.62
CA THR A 76 -0.13 8.18 4.39
C THR A 76 -0.11 6.85 5.14
N LEU A 77 -0.58 6.79 6.39
CA LEU A 77 -0.70 5.54 7.15
C LEU A 77 -1.65 4.56 6.43
N ALA A 78 -2.82 5.02 5.98
CA ALA A 78 -3.75 4.19 5.22
C ALA A 78 -3.18 3.73 3.86
N MET A 79 -2.34 4.54 3.22
CA MET A 79 -1.59 4.10 2.04
C MET A 79 -0.51 3.08 2.40
N THR A 80 0.11 3.18 3.59
CA THR A 80 1.21 2.30 4.02
C THR A 80 0.66 0.93 4.36
N GLU A 81 -0.47 0.90 5.07
CA GLU A 81 -1.24 -0.31 5.35
C GLU A 81 -1.59 -1.06 4.06
N ARG A 82 -2.17 -0.37 3.07
CA ARG A 82 -2.53 -0.95 1.77
C ARG A 82 -1.32 -1.47 1.00
N SER A 83 -0.20 -0.76 1.06
CA SER A 83 1.02 -1.15 0.34
C SER A 83 1.71 -2.34 0.99
N ILE A 84 1.75 -2.40 2.33
CA ILE A 84 2.31 -3.53 3.08
C ILE A 84 1.44 -4.78 2.89
N SER A 85 0.12 -4.65 2.99
CA SER A 85 -0.82 -5.78 2.77
C SER A 85 -0.77 -6.30 1.33
N ASN A 86 -0.75 -5.40 0.33
CA ASN A 86 -0.66 -5.80 -1.08
C ASN A 86 0.76 -6.12 -1.55
N ARG A 87 1.77 -6.19 -0.66
CA ARG A 87 3.17 -6.44 -1.06
C ARG A 87 3.32 -7.72 -1.88
N HIS A 88 2.60 -8.78 -1.50
CA HIS A 88 2.61 -10.08 -2.18
C HIS A 88 1.64 -10.18 -3.37
N HIS A 89 0.70 -9.23 -3.48
CA HIS A 89 -0.27 -9.14 -4.57
C HIS A 89 0.14 -8.12 -5.63
N ARG A 90 1.40 -7.63 -5.58
CA ARG A 90 1.98 -6.87 -6.69
C ARG A 90 2.09 -7.82 -7.86
N SER A 91 1.14 -7.70 -8.77
CA SER A 91 1.08 -8.48 -10.00
C SER A 91 2.44 -8.42 -10.68
N ALA A 92 3.06 -9.58 -10.88
CA ALA A 92 4.05 -9.80 -11.93
C ALA A 92 3.31 -9.63 -13.27
N LEU A 93 2.93 -8.39 -13.59
CA LEU A 93 2.21 -8.03 -14.82
C LEU A 93 3.06 -8.34 -16.06
N PHE A 94 4.36 -8.52 -15.85
CA PHE A 94 5.32 -9.00 -16.82
C PHE A 94 6.07 -10.15 -16.15
N ASP A 95 5.82 -11.37 -16.61
CA ASP A 95 6.83 -12.40 -16.51
C ASP A 95 7.97 -11.94 -17.44
N ASP A 96 9.22 -11.96 -16.97
CA ASP A 96 10.42 -11.58 -17.75
C ASP A 96 10.70 -12.54 -18.95
N ASP A 97 9.67 -13.24 -19.44
CA ASP A 97 9.72 -14.28 -20.47
C ASP A 97 9.67 -13.74 -21.90
N PHE A 98 9.67 -12.42 -22.12
CA PHE A 98 9.71 -11.84 -23.48
C PHE A 98 10.97 -12.22 -24.30
N VAL A 99 12.00 -12.80 -23.67
CA VAL A 99 13.25 -13.23 -24.33
C VAL A 99 13.47 -14.75 -24.25
N SER A 100 12.57 -15.50 -23.63
CA SER A 100 12.76 -16.94 -23.42
C SER A 100 12.15 -17.75 -24.56
N GLU A 101 12.90 -17.91 -25.66
CA GLU A 101 12.64 -18.92 -26.70
C GLU A 101 12.88 -20.33 -26.12
N LYS A 102 12.05 -20.76 -25.17
CA LYS A 102 12.04 -22.17 -24.75
C LYS A 102 10.81 -22.83 -25.37
N PRO A 103 10.99 -23.86 -26.22
CA PRO A 103 9.86 -24.50 -26.88
C PRO A 103 8.94 -25.12 -25.83
N ILE A 104 7.69 -24.68 -25.83
CA ILE A 104 6.61 -25.21 -25.01
C ILE A 104 6.42 -26.68 -25.42
N LYS A 105 6.92 -27.61 -24.61
CA LYS A 105 6.59 -29.04 -24.76
C LYS A 105 5.13 -29.21 -24.38
N LYS A 106 4.28 -29.32 -25.39
CA LYS A 106 2.86 -29.63 -25.28
C LYS A 106 2.73 -31.07 -24.75
N GLN A 107 2.64 -31.25 -23.44
CA GLN A 107 2.22 -32.53 -22.88
C GLN A 107 0.71 -32.65 -23.06
N LEU A 108 0.34 -33.36 -24.13
CA LEU A 108 -0.98 -33.94 -24.28
C LEU A 108 -1.05 -35.12 -23.30
N SER A 109 -1.86 -35.02 -22.26
CA SER A 109 -2.27 -36.19 -21.47
C SER A 109 -3.79 -36.18 -21.39
N GLU A 110 -4.41 -36.86 -22.36
CA GLU A 110 -5.74 -37.44 -22.21
C GLU A 110 -5.68 -38.47 -21.09
N GLN A 111 -6.43 -38.26 -20.01
CA GLN A 111 -7.10 -39.33 -19.27
C GLN A 111 -8.43 -38.78 -18.73
N ILE A 112 -9.49 -39.17 -19.44
CA ILE A 112 -10.88 -39.14 -18.98
C ILE A 112 -11.01 -40.31 -18.02
N ASP A 113 -11.52 -40.10 -16.81
CA ASP A 113 -12.29 -41.13 -16.09
C ASP A 113 -13.25 -40.51 -15.06
N ASP A 114 -14.47 -41.05 -15.09
CA ASP A 114 -15.68 -40.70 -14.36
C ASP A 114 -15.56 -40.76 -12.83
N LYS A 115 -16.11 -39.73 -12.15
CA LYS A 115 -17.05 -39.80 -10.99
C LYS A 115 -16.98 -38.56 -10.09
N LEU A 116 -17.98 -37.66 -10.21
CA LEU A 116 -19.03 -37.38 -9.20
C LEU A 116 -19.76 -36.09 -9.62
N LYS A 117 -21.03 -36.23 -10.05
CA LYS A 117 -21.93 -35.10 -10.26
C LYS A 117 -22.30 -34.47 -8.92
N LYS A 118 -21.82 -33.26 -8.64
CA LYS A 118 -22.51 -32.27 -7.81
C LYS A 118 -22.79 -31.05 -8.69
N SER A 119 -24.07 -30.74 -8.88
CA SER A 119 -24.53 -29.58 -9.65
C SER A 119 -23.94 -28.27 -9.06
N PRO A 120 -23.40 -27.35 -9.88
CA PRO A 120 -22.97 -26.05 -9.39
C PRO A 120 -24.18 -25.24 -8.90
N PRO A 121 -24.09 -24.48 -7.79
CA PRO A 121 -25.14 -23.53 -7.41
C PRO A 121 -25.27 -22.46 -8.51
N GLU A 122 -26.51 -22.06 -8.81
CA GLU A 122 -26.86 -21.08 -9.83
C GLU A 122 -25.94 -19.84 -9.75
N LYS A 123 -25.24 -19.56 -10.85
CA LYS A 123 -24.34 -18.42 -10.96
C LYS A 123 -25.18 -17.13 -10.84
N ARG A 124 -25.00 -16.38 -9.75
CA ARG A 124 -25.41 -14.97 -9.71
C ARG A 124 -24.71 -14.25 -10.87
N VAL A 125 -25.49 -13.67 -11.77
CA VAL A 125 -24.99 -12.86 -12.89
C VAL A 125 -24.33 -11.62 -12.30
N LEU A 126 -23.03 -11.71 -12.04
CA LEU A 126 -22.22 -10.54 -11.76
C LEU A 126 -22.30 -9.65 -12.99
N ARG A 127 -22.72 -8.38 -12.82
CA ARG A 127 -22.65 -7.36 -13.87
C ARG A 127 -21.21 -7.27 -14.35
N ALA A 128 -20.91 -7.95 -15.45
CA ALA A 128 -19.62 -7.85 -16.11
C ALA A 128 -19.44 -6.40 -16.60
N MET A 129 -18.28 -5.82 -16.32
CA MET A 129 -17.88 -4.57 -16.96
C MET A 129 -17.86 -4.79 -18.47
N ARG A 130 -18.50 -3.90 -19.23
CA ARG A 130 -18.57 -4.01 -20.69
C ARG A 130 -17.16 -3.83 -21.28
N LEU A 131 -16.75 -4.77 -22.14
CA LEU A 131 -15.49 -4.69 -22.88
C LEU A 131 -15.46 -3.54 -23.91
N THR A 132 -16.63 -2.97 -24.25
CA THR A 132 -16.75 -1.88 -25.21
C THR A 132 -17.34 -0.62 -24.57
N PRO A 133 -16.70 0.56 -24.76
CA PRO A 133 -17.24 1.82 -24.29
C PRO A 133 -18.52 2.18 -25.06
N LYS A 134 -19.47 2.82 -24.39
CA LYS A 134 -20.73 3.26 -25.01
C LYS A 134 -20.44 4.40 -25.99
N LEU A 135 -20.53 4.12 -27.29
CA LEU A 135 -20.41 5.15 -28.33
C LEU A 135 -21.57 6.15 -28.19
N VAL A 136 -21.24 7.41 -27.90
CA VAL A 136 -22.21 8.51 -27.85
C VAL A 136 -22.09 9.32 -29.14
N ARG A 137 -23.18 9.39 -29.91
CA ARG A 137 -23.25 10.22 -31.11
C ARG A 137 -23.45 11.68 -30.70
N ARG A 138 -22.45 12.54 -30.92
CA ARG A 138 -22.61 13.99 -30.74
C ARG A 138 -23.55 14.53 -31.83
N LYS A 139 -24.68 15.14 -31.45
CA LYS A 139 -25.52 15.90 -32.38
C LYS A 139 -24.69 17.08 -32.92
N ARG A 140 -24.64 17.23 -34.24
CA ARG A 140 -24.05 18.42 -34.87
C ARG A 140 -24.90 19.63 -34.48
N ARG A 141 -24.28 20.67 -33.94
CA ARG A 141 -24.94 21.95 -33.69
C ARG A 141 -25.15 22.63 -35.05
N PRO A 142 -26.35 23.15 -35.35
CA PRO A 142 -26.53 24.01 -36.52
C PRO A 142 -25.73 25.31 -36.32
N ILE A 143 -25.18 25.81 -37.41
CA ILE A 143 -24.39 27.05 -37.53
C ILE A 143 -25.32 28.25 -37.35
#